data_AF-A0A9D8WZB7-F1
#
_entry.id   AF-A0A9D8WZB7-F1
#
_cell.length_a   1.000
_cell.length_b   1.000
_cell.length_c   1.000
_cell.angle_alpha   90.00
_cell.angle_beta   90.00
_cell.angle_gamma   90.00
#
_symmetry.space_group_name_H-M   'P 1'
#
loop_
_entity.id
_entity.type
_entity.pdbx_description
1 polymer ?
#
loop_
_entity_poly.entity_id
_entity_poly.type
_entity_poly.pdbx_seq_one_letter_code
_entity_poly.pdbx_strand_id
1 'polypeptide(L)'
;MTNDYNVNTIICAKIAELRRASGLTQDALAEKLGVTYQAVSKWENAISCPDIALIPAISDIFGVSIDALFGRTEEKEVSSETLPWGNDNKLRAVLFRGTTLVSKQEYKNEKINITFEVKGNVKEVICSEFPVSCHNVEGNISAGSVTCDVVEGDVNAGSITCDSIEGDIVMKGGGNVTCNGEVCGDLIAEQCNISVSGDVGGDVISNGEKCAVSIEGDVSGDIISDGKNCAVSIEGDVSGDIIYK
;
A
#
# COMPACT_ATOMS: atom_id res chain seq x y z
N MET A 1 -19.73 -33.93 -32.28
CA MET A 1 -20.81 -33.00 -32.62
C MET A 1 -20.48 -31.68 -31.93
N THR A 2 -19.67 -30.85 -32.59
CA THR A 2 -19.31 -29.52 -32.08
C THR A 2 -20.56 -28.66 -32.13
N ASN A 3 -20.99 -28.16 -30.98
CA ASN A 3 -21.95 -27.08 -30.90
C ASN A 3 -21.21 -25.80 -31.33
N ASP A 4 -20.89 -25.71 -32.62
CA ASP A 4 -20.35 -24.50 -33.23
C ASP A 4 -21.44 -23.45 -33.16
N TYR A 5 -21.42 -22.68 -32.07
CA TYR A 5 -21.98 -21.33 -32.07
C TYR A 5 -21.45 -20.67 -33.34
N ASN A 6 -22.30 -20.50 -34.35
CA ASN A 6 -21.87 -19.90 -35.60
C ASN A 6 -21.72 -18.39 -35.37
N VAL A 7 -20.59 -18.01 -34.76
CA VAL A 7 -20.20 -16.65 -34.40
C VAL A 7 -20.36 -15.73 -35.61
N ASN A 8 -20.07 -16.24 -36.81
CA ASN A 8 -20.23 -15.52 -38.07
C ASN A 8 -21.70 -15.17 -38.34
N THR A 9 -22.64 -16.08 -38.09
CA THR A 9 -24.08 -15.78 -38.25
C THR A 9 -24.55 -14.71 -37.27
N ILE A 10 -24.05 -14.74 -36.03
CA ILE A 10 -24.43 -13.77 -34.98
C ILE A 10 -23.96 -12.36 -35.36
N ILE A 11 -22.68 -12.19 -35.69
CA ILE A 11 -22.13 -10.88 -36.07
C ILE A 11 -22.76 -10.33 -37.35
N CYS A 12 -22.99 -11.20 -38.35
CA CYS A 12 -23.64 -10.83 -39.60
C CYS A 12 -25.07 -10.32 -39.39
N ALA A 13 -25.85 -11.03 -38.56
CA ALA A 13 -27.21 -10.61 -38.20
C ALA A 13 -27.20 -9.29 -37.41
N LYS A 14 -26.23 -9.13 -36.48
CA LYS A 14 -26.14 -7.94 -35.64
C LYS A 14 -25.75 -6.69 -36.44
N ILE A 15 -24.86 -6.82 -37.41
CA ILE A 15 -24.52 -5.72 -38.34
C ILE A 15 -25.75 -5.28 -39.13
N ALA A 16 -26.54 -6.23 -39.64
CA ALA A 16 -27.77 -5.91 -40.37
C ALA A 16 -28.80 -5.20 -39.49
N GLU A 17 -28.93 -5.62 -38.23
CA GLU A 17 -29.79 -5.00 -37.22
C GLU A 17 -29.34 -3.56 -36.92
N LEU A 18 -28.06 -3.36 -36.57
CA LEU A 18 -27.51 -2.05 -36.21
C LEU A 18 -27.53 -1.06 -37.37
N ARG A 19 -27.26 -1.53 -38.61
CA ARG A 19 -27.37 -0.68 -39.80
C ARG A 19 -28.80 -0.16 -39.97
N ARG A 20 -29.80 -1.05 -39.86
CA ARG A 20 -31.22 -0.66 -39.98
C ARG A 20 -31.64 0.28 -38.85
N ALA A 21 -31.21 0.01 -37.62
CA ALA A 21 -31.48 0.88 -36.47
C ALA A 21 -30.85 2.27 -36.62
N SER A 22 -29.68 2.34 -37.25
CA SER A 22 -28.96 3.60 -37.53
C SER A 22 -29.45 4.33 -38.79
N GLY A 23 -30.45 3.79 -39.50
CA GLY A 23 -31.01 4.40 -40.72
C GLY A 23 -30.05 4.43 -41.92
N LEU A 24 -28.95 3.66 -41.90
CA LEU A 24 -27.95 3.65 -42.97
C LEU A 24 -28.36 2.70 -44.10
N THR A 25 -28.07 3.07 -45.35
CA THR A 25 -28.15 2.13 -46.48
C THR A 25 -26.92 1.22 -46.50
N GLN A 26 -26.99 0.09 -47.21
CA GLN A 26 -25.82 -0.80 -47.37
C GLN A 26 -24.67 -0.07 -48.09
N ASP A 27 -24.97 0.80 -49.08
CA ASP A 27 -23.98 1.64 -49.75
C ASP A 27 -23.31 2.64 -48.78
N ALA A 28 -24.10 3.31 -47.93
CA ALA A 28 -23.56 4.27 -46.97
C ALA A 28 -22.67 3.62 -45.91
N LEU A 29 -22.99 2.40 -45.49
CA LEU A 29 -22.13 1.61 -44.59
C LEU A 29 -20.85 1.18 -45.29
N ALA A 30 -20.94 0.76 -46.56
CA ALA A 30 -19.79 0.34 -47.36
C ALA A 30 -18.81 1.51 -47.55
N GLU A 31 -19.32 2.70 -47.87
CA GLU A 31 -18.53 3.93 -48.02
C GLU A 31 -17.79 4.29 -46.72
N LYS A 32 -18.48 4.25 -45.58
CA LYS A 32 -17.87 4.54 -44.27
C LYS A 32 -16.76 3.56 -43.87
N LEU A 33 -16.88 2.29 -44.29
CA LEU A 33 -15.91 1.24 -43.99
C LEU A 33 -14.82 1.09 -45.06
N GLY A 34 -14.90 1.84 -46.17
CA GLY A 34 -13.97 1.69 -47.30
C GLY A 34 -14.07 0.33 -48.00
N VAL A 35 -15.25 -0.30 -47.98
CA VAL A 35 -15.52 -1.61 -48.61
C VAL A 35 -16.54 -1.47 -49.74
N THR A 36 -16.77 -2.54 -50.48
CA THR A 36 -17.78 -2.55 -51.54
C THR A 36 -19.17 -2.87 -50.98
N TYR A 37 -20.21 -2.35 -51.64
CA TYR A 37 -21.61 -2.70 -51.34
C TYR A 37 -21.82 -4.22 -51.30
N GLN A 38 -21.20 -4.95 -52.24
CA GLN A 38 -21.31 -6.40 -52.33
C GLN A 38 -20.71 -7.09 -51.10
N ALA A 39 -19.68 -6.52 -50.46
CA ALA A 39 -19.13 -7.05 -49.21
C ALA A 39 -20.17 -6.93 -48.08
N VAL A 40 -20.76 -5.76 -47.89
CA VAL A 40 -21.81 -5.53 -46.89
C VAL A 40 -23.03 -6.42 -47.15
N SER A 41 -23.47 -6.54 -48.40
CA SER A 41 -24.58 -7.41 -48.78
C SER A 41 -24.30 -8.88 -48.46
N LYS A 42 -23.07 -9.36 -48.68
CA LYS A 42 -22.68 -10.73 -48.31
C LYS A 42 -22.63 -10.94 -46.81
N TRP A 43 -22.22 -9.93 -46.05
CA TRP A 43 -22.25 -9.99 -44.58
C TRP A 43 -23.67 -10.12 -44.07
N GLU A 44 -24.59 -9.26 -44.51
CA GLU A 44 -25.98 -9.31 -44.02
C GLU A 44 -26.72 -10.59 -44.40
N ASN A 45 -26.29 -11.29 -45.45
CA ASN A 45 -26.84 -12.58 -45.87
C ASN A 45 -26.06 -13.80 -45.32
N ALA A 46 -25.12 -13.59 -44.40
CA ALA A 46 -24.27 -14.63 -43.81
C ALA A 46 -23.46 -15.46 -44.84
N ILE A 47 -23.19 -14.89 -46.02
CA ILE A 47 -22.39 -15.50 -47.10
C ILE A 47 -20.89 -15.34 -46.80
N SER A 48 -20.50 -14.24 -46.18
CA SER A 48 -19.14 -13.98 -45.69
C SER A 48 -19.19 -13.18 -44.39
N CYS A 49 -18.08 -13.10 -43.66
CA CYS A 49 -17.94 -12.27 -42.47
C CYS A 49 -17.07 -11.04 -42.80
N PRO A 50 -17.24 -9.89 -42.12
CA PRO A 50 -16.22 -8.83 -42.15
C PRO A 50 -14.87 -9.36 -41.64
N ASP A 51 -13.80 -8.78 -42.15
CA ASP A 51 -12.45 -9.00 -41.64
C ASP A 51 -12.36 -8.55 -40.18
N ILE A 52 -11.57 -9.26 -39.37
CA ILE A 52 -11.31 -8.90 -37.98
C ILE A 52 -10.78 -7.45 -37.86
N ALA A 53 -10.03 -6.97 -38.85
CA ALA A 53 -9.52 -5.60 -38.89
C ALA A 53 -10.63 -4.54 -39.04
N LEU A 54 -11.79 -4.91 -39.59
CA LEU A 54 -12.93 -3.99 -39.77
C LEU A 54 -13.86 -3.96 -38.55
N ILE A 55 -13.75 -4.93 -37.64
CA ILE A 55 -14.64 -5.03 -36.47
C ILE A 55 -14.58 -3.76 -35.59
N PRO A 56 -13.39 -3.19 -35.26
CA PRO A 56 -13.32 -1.95 -34.48
C PRO A 56 -14.02 -0.77 -35.16
N ALA A 57 -13.83 -0.61 -36.48
CA ALA A 57 -14.47 0.45 -37.24
C ALA A 57 -16.00 0.27 -37.29
N ILE A 58 -16.48 -0.97 -37.38
CA ILE A 58 -17.90 -1.30 -37.32
C ILE A 58 -18.49 -0.95 -35.94
N SER A 59 -17.79 -1.27 -34.84
CA SER A 59 -18.23 -0.89 -33.49
C SER A 59 -18.31 0.63 -33.34
N ASP A 60 -17.31 1.37 -33.85
CA ASP A 60 -17.26 2.82 -33.76
C ASP A 60 -18.39 3.49 -34.55
N ILE A 61 -18.70 2.99 -35.76
CA ILE A 61 -19.81 3.52 -36.59
C ILE A 61 -21.16 3.36 -35.90
N PHE A 62 -21.38 2.25 -35.19
CA PHE A 62 -22.65 1.96 -34.54
C PHE A 62 -22.69 2.37 -33.06
N GLY A 63 -21.58 2.82 -32.48
CA GLY A 63 -21.49 3.22 -31.08
C GLY A 63 -21.73 2.07 -30.09
N VAL A 64 -21.33 0.84 -30.44
CA VAL A 64 -21.50 -0.36 -29.61
C VAL A 64 -20.16 -0.98 -29.24
N SER A 65 -20.09 -1.77 -28.18
CA SER A 65 -18.88 -2.55 -27.88
C SER A 65 -18.67 -3.69 -28.88
N ILE A 66 -17.43 -4.15 -29.03
CA ILE A 66 -17.10 -5.32 -29.87
C ILE A 66 -17.86 -6.56 -29.37
N ASP A 67 -17.96 -6.77 -28.06
CA ASP A 67 -18.73 -7.88 -27.48
C ASP A 67 -20.21 -7.83 -27.89
N ALA A 68 -20.81 -6.63 -27.95
CA ALA A 68 -22.19 -6.46 -28.41
C ALA A 68 -22.37 -6.84 -29.89
N LEU A 69 -21.36 -6.63 -30.75
CA LEU A 69 -21.38 -7.11 -32.14
C LEU A 69 -21.43 -8.64 -32.22
N PHE A 70 -20.82 -9.33 -31.26
CA PHE A 70 -20.81 -10.79 -31.16
C PHE A 70 -22.00 -11.36 -30.39
N GLY A 71 -23.03 -10.55 -30.12
CA GLY A 71 -24.23 -11.00 -29.42
C GLY A 71 -23.99 -11.36 -27.95
N ARG A 72 -22.84 -10.93 -27.39
CA ARG A 72 -22.61 -10.96 -25.95
C ARG A 72 -23.24 -9.69 -25.39
N THR A 73 -24.41 -9.84 -24.75
CA THR A 73 -24.86 -8.84 -23.79
C THR A 73 -23.80 -8.71 -22.71
N GLU A 74 -23.68 -7.54 -22.07
CA GLU A 74 -22.75 -7.26 -20.96
C GLU A 74 -23.10 -8.07 -19.70
N GLU A 75 -23.22 -9.38 -19.82
CA GLU A 75 -23.43 -10.35 -18.76
C GLU A 75 -22.30 -11.38 -18.76
N LYS A 76 -21.08 -10.87 -18.84
CA LYS A 76 -20.05 -11.33 -17.92
C LYS A 76 -19.37 -10.08 -17.41
N GLU A 77 -19.92 -9.56 -16.31
CA GLU A 77 -19.02 -9.13 -15.25
C GLU A 77 -18.08 -10.31 -15.03
N VAL A 78 -16.90 -10.24 -15.66
CA VAL A 78 -15.74 -10.92 -15.13
C VAL A 78 -15.77 -10.48 -13.67
N SER A 79 -15.97 -11.42 -12.75
CA SER A 79 -15.86 -11.17 -11.33
C SER A 79 -14.40 -10.84 -11.06
N SER A 80 -13.93 -9.69 -11.55
CA SER A 80 -12.97 -8.90 -10.83
C SER A 80 -13.63 -8.75 -9.47
N GLU A 81 -13.01 -9.33 -8.46
CA GLU A 81 -13.37 -9.22 -7.06
C GLU A 81 -13.49 -7.73 -6.77
N THR A 82 -14.68 -7.18 -7.05
CA THR A 82 -14.89 -5.75 -7.06
C THR A 82 -14.94 -5.43 -5.59
N LEU A 83 -14.02 -4.58 -5.14
CA LEU A 83 -14.12 -4.01 -3.81
C LEU A 83 -15.59 -3.57 -3.62
N PRO A 84 -16.20 -3.75 -2.44
CA PRO A 84 -17.63 -3.52 -2.23
C PRO A 84 -18.05 -2.04 -2.37
N TRP A 85 -17.18 -1.19 -2.91
CA TRP A 85 -17.38 0.20 -3.26
C TRP A 85 -16.96 0.45 -4.72
N GLY A 86 -17.71 1.32 -5.41
CA GLY A 86 -17.29 1.84 -6.71
C GLY A 86 -16.19 2.90 -6.59
N ASN A 87 -15.80 3.48 -7.72
CA ASN A 87 -14.84 4.58 -7.75
C ASN A 87 -15.48 5.90 -7.25
N ASP A 88 -15.53 6.09 -5.93
CA ASP A 88 -16.15 7.25 -5.27
C ASP A 88 -15.14 8.27 -4.72
N ASN A 89 -13.86 8.13 -5.10
CA ASN A 89 -12.74 8.99 -4.70
C ASN A 89 -12.55 9.14 -3.18
N LYS A 90 -13.07 8.21 -2.37
CA LYS A 90 -12.86 8.18 -0.92
C LYS A 90 -11.65 7.33 -0.55
N LEU A 91 -10.83 7.86 0.35
CA LEU A 91 -9.70 7.13 0.90
C LEU A 91 -10.16 6.12 1.96
N ARG A 92 -9.68 4.87 1.85
CA ARG A 92 -10.02 3.77 2.77
C ARG A 92 -8.79 2.99 3.17
N ALA A 93 -8.65 2.69 4.46
CA ALA A 93 -7.75 1.64 4.94
C ALA A 93 -8.54 0.34 5.06
N VAL A 94 -8.02 -0.74 4.49
CA VAL A 94 -8.72 -2.02 4.38
C VAL A 94 -7.77 -3.15 4.72
N LEU A 95 -8.26 -4.14 5.47
CA LEU A 95 -7.51 -5.35 5.81
C LEU A 95 -8.13 -6.52 5.07
N PHE A 96 -7.32 -7.25 4.33
CA PHE A 96 -7.73 -8.49 3.66
C PHE A 96 -7.03 -9.70 4.29
N ARG A 97 -7.77 -10.80 4.43
CA ARG A 97 -7.22 -12.13 4.69
C ARG A 97 -7.52 -13.00 3.48
N GLY A 98 -6.50 -13.27 2.66
CA GLY A 98 -6.70 -13.84 1.33
C GLY A 98 -7.57 -12.90 0.48
N THR A 99 -8.67 -13.41 -0.08
CA THR A 99 -9.64 -12.62 -0.86
C THR A 99 -10.78 -12.04 0.00
N THR A 100 -10.77 -12.26 1.32
CA THR A 100 -11.84 -11.80 2.21
C THR A 100 -11.48 -10.47 2.87
N LEU A 101 -12.33 -9.46 2.71
CA LEU A 101 -12.22 -8.19 3.45
C LEU A 101 -12.58 -8.42 4.92
N VAL A 102 -11.61 -8.17 5.82
CA VAL A 102 -11.73 -8.35 7.28
C VAL A 102 -12.07 -7.04 7.98
N SER A 103 -11.47 -5.93 7.56
CA SER A 103 -11.69 -4.62 8.17
C SER A 103 -11.69 -3.53 7.11
N LYS A 104 -12.46 -2.46 7.35
CA LYS A 104 -12.50 -1.26 6.51
C LYS A 104 -12.70 -0.01 7.37
N GLN A 105 -11.98 1.05 7.03
CA GLN A 105 -12.09 2.37 7.64
C GLN A 105 -12.05 3.43 6.53
N GLU A 106 -13.06 4.29 6.45
CA GLU A 106 -13.07 5.44 5.52
C GLU A 106 -12.49 6.68 6.21
N TYR A 107 -11.75 7.49 5.45
CA TYR A 107 -11.15 8.72 5.93
C TYR A 107 -11.66 9.92 5.14
N LYS A 108 -11.81 11.06 5.83
CA LYS A 108 -12.24 12.33 5.23
C LYS A 108 -11.07 13.24 4.83
N ASN A 109 -9.89 13.00 5.41
CA ASN A 109 -8.70 13.83 5.20
C ASN A 109 -7.70 13.12 4.27
N GLU A 110 -6.92 13.89 3.53
CA GLU A 110 -5.88 13.38 2.63
C GLU A 110 -4.62 12.90 3.37
N LYS A 111 -4.33 13.47 4.54
CA LYS A 111 -3.27 12.98 5.43
C LYS A 111 -3.89 12.09 6.50
N ILE A 112 -3.52 10.81 6.46
CA ILE A 112 -3.97 9.80 7.43
C ILE A 112 -2.74 9.11 8.04
N ASN A 113 -2.77 8.92 9.35
CA ASN A 113 -1.84 8.02 10.04
C ASN A 113 -2.57 6.70 10.24
N ILE A 114 -2.04 5.62 9.64
CA ILE A 114 -2.54 4.27 9.84
C ILE A 114 -1.63 3.61 10.87
N THR A 115 -2.19 3.31 12.04
CA THR A 115 -1.49 2.58 13.10
C THR A 115 -2.08 1.19 13.21
N PHE A 116 -1.22 0.18 13.26
CA PHE A 116 -1.63 -1.20 13.55
C PHE A 116 -1.61 -1.39 15.06
N GLU A 117 -2.80 -1.51 15.65
CA GLU A 117 -2.95 -1.81 17.07
C GLU A 117 -3.01 -3.33 17.27
N VAL A 118 -2.01 -3.88 17.97
CA VAL A 118 -2.01 -5.29 18.35
C VAL A 118 -2.54 -5.41 19.78
N LYS A 119 -3.67 -6.10 19.94
CA LYS A 119 -4.31 -6.29 21.24
C LYS A 119 -3.68 -7.47 22.00
N GLY A 120 -3.16 -7.18 23.18
CA GLY A 120 -2.54 -8.16 24.08
C GLY A 120 -1.03 -8.27 23.89
N ASN A 121 -0.42 -9.23 24.59
CA ASN A 121 1.03 -9.45 24.55
C ASN A 121 1.43 -10.14 23.26
N VAL A 122 2.53 -9.70 22.67
CA VAL A 122 3.08 -10.29 21.45
C VAL A 122 4.25 -11.21 21.81
N LYS A 123 4.16 -12.48 21.41
CA LYS A 123 5.18 -13.51 21.72
C LYS A 123 6.18 -13.76 20.59
N GLU A 124 6.09 -12.99 19.50
CA GLU A 124 6.88 -13.18 18.28
C GLU A 124 7.43 -11.84 17.78
N VAL A 125 8.36 -11.90 16.82
CA VAL A 125 8.98 -10.72 16.22
C VAL A 125 7.96 -9.92 15.41
N ILE A 126 7.87 -8.62 15.67
CA ILE A 126 7.01 -7.71 14.90
C ILE A 126 7.84 -7.11 13.77
N CYS A 127 7.42 -7.30 12.51
CA CYS A 127 8.01 -6.65 11.34
C CYS A 127 6.94 -5.88 10.56
N SER A 128 6.97 -4.55 10.56
CA SER A 128 5.95 -3.71 9.92
C SER A 128 6.53 -2.40 9.37
N GLU A 129 6.36 -2.10 8.08
CA GLU A 129 6.74 -0.77 7.58
C GLU A 129 5.85 0.37 8.12
N PHE A 130 4.71 0.03 8.71
CA PHE A 130 3.78 0.98 9.31
C PHE A 130 3.98 1.14 10.82
N PRO A 131 3.52 2.26 11.41
CA PRO A 131 3.45 2.44 12.86
C PRO A 131 2.69 1.30 13.55
N VAL A 132 3.27 0.77 14.62
CA VAL A 132 2.71 -0.28 15.48
C VAL A 132 2.48 0.28 16.87
N SER A 133 1.31 -0.01 17.43
CA SER A 133 1.03 0.22 18.85
C SER A 133 0.59 -1.07 19.52
N CYS A 134 1.19 -1.38 20.67
CA CYS A 134 1.01 -2.65 21.37
C CYS A 134 1.19 -2.48 22.89
N HIS A 135 0.92 -3.51 23.69
CA HIS A 135 1.23 -3.49 25.13
C HIS A 135 2.65 -4.03 25.33
N ASN A 136 2.79 -5.24 25.87
CA ASN A 136 4.08 -5.88 26.08
C ASN A 136 4.48 -6.77 24.90
N VAL A 137 5.78 -6.81 24.60
CA VAL A 137 6.36 -7.65 23.54
C VAL A 137 7.51 -8.47 24.11
N GLU A 138 7.40 -9.81 24.03
CA GLU A 138 8.42 -10.76 24.52
C GLU A 138 9.59 -10.94 23.52
N GLY A 139 9.77 -10.02 22.56
CA GLY A 139 10.73 -10.18 21.47
C GLY A 139 10.98 -8.89 20.69
N ASN A 140 11.64 -9.04 19.54
CA ASN A 140 12.16 -7.89 18.79
C ASN A 140 11.07 -7.20 17.96
N ILE A 141 11.20 -5.88 17.79
CA ILE A 141 10.31 -5.07 16.97
C ILE A 141 11.13 -4.37 15.88
N SER A 142 10.69 -4.50 14.64
CA SER A 142 11.16 -3.73 13.50
C SER A 142 9.95 -3.04 12.89
N ALA A 143 9.78 -1.73 13.15
CA ALA A 143 8.62 -1.01 12.66
C ALA A 143 8.88 0.42 12.14
N GLY A 144 7.98 0.97 11.34
CA GLY A 144 8.07 2.38 10.93
C GLY A 144 8.05 3.34 12.14
N SER A 145 7.19 3.06 13.12
CA SER A 145 7.21 3.69 14.45
C SER A 145 6.66 2.71 15.48
N VAL A 146 7.11 2.80 16.72
CA VAL A 146 6.74 1.90 17.81
C VAL A 146 6.17 2.71 18.96
N THR A 147 5.00 2.30 19.44
CA THR A 147 4.39 2.82 20.68
C THR A 147 3.90 1.67 21.53
N CYS A 148 4.71 1.20 22.46
CA CYS A 148 4.40 0.03 23.29
C CYS A 148 4.77 0.24 24.76
N ASP A 149 4.27 -0.59 25.67
CA ASP A 149 4.56 -0.43 27.10
C ASP A 149 5.98 -0.97 27.39
N VAL A 150 6.15 -2.29 27.34
CA VAL A 150 7.44 -2.97 27.59
C VAL A 150 7.86 -3.81 26.39
N VAL A 151 9.14 -3.75 26.02
CA VAL A 151 9.73 -4.60 24.99
C VAL A 151 10.89 -5.38 25.60
N GLU A 152 10.77 -6.71 25.69
CA GLU A 152 11.81 -7.60 26.24
C GLU A 152 12.98 -7.82 25.25
N GLY A 153 12.82 -7.44 23.98
CA GLY A 153 13.82 -7.57 22.93
C GLY A 153 14.28 -6.25 22.33
N ASP A 154 14.91 -6.33 21.16
CA ASP A 154 15.48 -5.18 20.46
C ASP A 154 14.42 -4.39 19.70
N VAL A 155 14.56 -3.06 19.64
CA VAL A 155 13.66 -2.17 18.90
C VAL A 155 14.41 -1.46 17.78
N ASN A 156 13.98 -1.71 16.55
CA ASN A 156 14.40 -1.00 15.36
C ASN A 156 13.23 -0.20 14.77
N ALA A 157 13.28 1.13 14.87
CA ALA A 157 12.21 1.95 14.32
C ALA A 157 12.63 3.37 13.94
N GLY A 158 11.80 4.00 13.10
CA GLY A 158 11.95 5.41 12.75
C GLY A 158 11.54 6.36 13.88
N SER A 159 10.69 5.94 14.79
CA SER A 159 10.33 6.66 16.04
C SER A 159 9.90 5.65 17.09
N ILE A 160 10.30 5.88 18.35
CA ILE A 160 10.07 4.95 19.45
C ILE A 160 9.48 5.71 20.62
N THR A 161 8.38 5.19 21.17
CA THR A 161 7.80 5.65 22.43
C THR A 161 7.48 4.42 23.26
N CYS A 162 8.27 4.16 24.29
CA CYS A 162 8.06 3.02 25.18
C CYS A 162 8.16 3.38 26.65
N ASP A 163 7.63 2.55 27.54
CA ASP A 163 7.89 2.69 28.97
C ASP A 163 9.19 2.01 29.38
N SER A 164 9.52 0.82 28.84
CA SER A 164 10.81 0.16 29.10
C SER A 164 11.23 -0.76 27.96
N ILE A 165 12.54 -0.86 27.72
CA ILE A 165 13.11 -1.72 26.66
C ILE A 165 14.27 -2.52 27.27
N GLU A 166 14.16 -3.84 27.31
CA GLU A 166 15.19 -4.72 27.88
C GLU A 166 16.32 -5.03 26.87
N GLY A 167 16.09 -4.81 25.58
CA GLY A 167 17.08 -5.00 24.52
C GLY A 167 17.71 -3.71 24.01
N ASP A 168 18.28 -3.78 22.80
CA ASP A 168 18.95 -2.66 22.15
C ASP A 168 17.96 -1.80 21.36
N ILE A 169 18.26 -0.51 21.25
CA ILE A 169 17.55 0.44 20.39
C ILE A 169 18.43 0.80 19.20
N VAL A 170 17.89 0.59 17.98
CA VAL A 170 18.54 1.02 16.74
C VAL A 170 17.56 1.85 15.92
N MET A 171 17.76 3.17 15.89
CA MET A 171 16.92 4.05 15.09
C MET A 171 17.50 4.33 13.70
N LYS A 172 16.61 4.37 12.71
CA LYS A 172 16.92 4.80 11.35
C LYS A 172 15.88 5.80 10.86
N GLY A 173 16.29 7.03 10.51
CA GLY A 173 15.45 7.95 9.75
C GLY A 173 14.94 9.21 10.46
N GLY A 174 15.65 9.72 11.47
CA GLY A 174 15.48 11.08 11.97
C GLY A 174 14.20 11.38 12.76
N GLY A 175 13.59 10.37 13.39
CA GLY A 175 12.50 10.58 14.36
C GLY A 175 13.01 10.81 15.78
N ASN A 176 12.25 10.36 16.78
CA ASN A 176 12.64 10.55 18.20
C ASN A 176 12.56 9.23 18.98
N VAL A 177 13.42 9.06 19.98
CA VAL A 177 13.26 8.09 21.08
C VAL A 177 12.64 8.82 22.25
N THR A 178 11.59 8.23 22.82
CA THR A 178 11.06 8.59 24.13
C THR A 178 10.87 7.31 24.93
N CYS A 179 11.71 7.10 25.95
CA CYS A 179 11.57 6.01 26.89
C CYS A 179 11.22 6.58 28.27
N ASN A 180 10.07 6.21 28.84
CA ASN A 180 9.62 6.72 30.15
C ASN A 180 10.27 5.98 31.33
N GLY A 181 11.05 4.93 31.07
CA GLY A 181 11.77 4.14 32.05
C GLY A 181 13.14 3.77 31.52
N GLU A 182 13.54 2.51 31.67
CA GLU A 182 14.92 2.06 31.45
C GLU A 182 15.11 1.46 30.05
N VAL A 183 16.32 1.59 29.53
CA VAL A 183 16.82 0.88 28.34
C VAL A 183 17.99 0.00 28.79
N CYS A 184 17.81 -1.31 28.87
CA CYS A 184 18.86 -2.18 29.41
C CYS A 184 20.02 -2.42 28.43
N GLY A 185 19.80 -2.23 27.14
CA GLY A 185 20.81 -2.41 26.09
C GLY A 185 21.45 -1.11 25.59
N ASP A 186 22.03 -1.20 24.40
CA ASP A 186 22.66 -0.07 23.69
C ASP A 186 21.59 0.81 23.03
N LEU A 187 21.86 2.12 22.96
CA LEU A 187 21.00 3.08 22.29
C LEU A 187 21.75 3.74 21.13
N ILE A 188 21.41 3.36 19.90
CA ILE A 188 22.00 3.89 18.68
C ILE A 188 20.94 4.68 17.91
N ALA A 189 21.14 5.99 17.75
CA ALA A 189 20.24 6.84 16.98
C ALA A 189 20.95 7.76 15.99
N GLU A 190 20.46 7.77 14.75
CA GLU A 190 20.95 8.64 13.68
C GLU A 190 19.92 9.73 13.34
N GLN A 191 20.31 11.00 13.52
CA GLN A 191 19.53 12.21 13.28
C GLN A 191 18.29 12.36 14.17
N CYS A 192 18.30 11.75 15.37
CA CYS A 192 17.14 11.70 16.25
C CYS A 192 17.36 12.46 17.56
N ASN A 193 16.27 12.90 18.18
CA ASN A 193 16.32 13.30 19.59
C ASN A 193 16.06 12.08 20.47
N ILE A 194 16.81 11.98 21.57
CA ILE A 194 16.73 10.91 22.54
C ILE A 194 16.28 11.51 23.87
N SER A 195 15.21 10.96 24.43
CA SER A 195 14.74 11.26 25.78
C SER A 195 14.51 9.95 26.52
N VAL A 196 15.29 9.68 27.57
CA VAL A 196 15.14 8.50 28.43
C VAL A 196 14.99 8.99 29.87
N SER A 197 13.94 8.55 30.55
CA SER A 197 13.63 9.00 31.92
C SER A 197 14.23 8.09 33.01
N GLY A 198 14.84 6.98 32.61
CA GLY A 198 15.56 6.05 33.49
C GLY A 198 16.99 5.79 33.01
N ASP A 199 17.53 4.66 33.44
CA ASP A 199 18.90 4.27 33.18
C ASP A 199 19.07 3.70 31.76
N VAL A 200 20.27 3.88 31.21
CA VAL A 200 20.73 3.19 29.99
C VAL A 200 21.86 2.22 30.36
N GLY A 201 21.61 0.93 30.17
CA GLY A 201 22.53 -0.15 30.54
C GLY A 201 23.71 -0.34 29.58
N GLY A 202 23.62 0.20 28.36
CA GLY A 202 24.66 0.11 27.34
C GLY A 202 25.24 1.45 26.91
N ASP A 203 25.81 1.46 25.71
CA ASP A 203 26.39 2.64 25.06
C ASP A 203 25.29 3.53 24.47
N VAL A 204 25.50 4.84 24.50
CA VAL A 204 24.61 5.82 23.85
C VAL A 204 25.33 6.46 22.69
N ILE A 205 24.89 6.14 21.47
CA ILE A 205 25.46 6.65 20.22
C ILE A 205 24.42 7.55 19.54
N SER A 206 24.73 8.84 19.41
CA SER A 206 23.88 9.83 18.75
C SER A 206 24.63 10.55 17.64
N ASN A 207 24.32 10.19 16.39
CA ASN A 207 24.97 10.73 15.20
C ASN A 207 24.01 11.67 14.43
N GLY A 208 24.50 12.65 13.66
CA GLY A 208 23.65 13.45 12.75
C GLY A 208 23.73 14.98 12.87
N GLU A 209 22.65 15.70 12.54
CA GLU A 209 22.59 17.17 12.69
C GLU A 209 21.44 17.56 13.62
N LYS A 210 21.73 18.40 14.64
CA LYS A 210 20.78 18.92 15.63
C LYS A 210 20.07 17.85 16.47
N CYS A 211 20.79 16.85 16.97
CA CYS A 211 20.26 15.87 17.91
C CYS A 211 20.32 16.38 19.35
N ALA A 212 19.27 16.18 20.13
CA ALA A 212 19.31 16.39 21.58
C ALA A 212 19.22 15.04 22.30
N VAL A 213 20.15 14.76 23.20
CA VAL A 213 20.16 13.59 24.07
C VAL A 213 19.88 14.07 25.49
N SER A 214 18.82 13.55 26.10
CA SER A 214 18.44 13.80 27.48
C SER A 214 18.22 12.47 28.19
N ILE A 215 19.00 12.20 29.22
CA ILE A 215 18.89 10.97 30.04
C ILE A 215 18.77 11.40 31.50
N GLU A 216 17.67 11.06 32.15
CA GLU A 216 17.40 11.41 33.56
C GLU A 216 17.93 10.35 34.56
N GLY A 217 18.58 9.29 34.06
CA GLY A 217 19.22 8.24 34.85
C GLY A 217 20.71 8.06 34.57
N ASP A 218 21.25 6.94 35.03
CA ASP A 218 22.65 6.57 34.87
C ASP A 218 22.91 5.96 33.48
N VAL A 219 24.11 6.13 32.95
CA VAL A 219 24.57 5.46 31.73
C VAL A 219 25.75 4.57 32.07
N SER A 220 25.57 3.26 31.86
CA SER A 220 26.60 2.26 32.19
C SER A 220 27.71 2.17 31.14
N GLY A 221 27.44 2.56 29.89
CA GLY A 221 28.38 2.53 28.78
C GLY A 221 29.02 3.88 28.42
N ASP A 222 29.60 3.92 27.23
CA ASP A 222 30.17 5.11 26.61
C ASP A 222 29.09 5.98 25.96
N ILE A 223 29.36 7.28 25.86
CA ILE A 223 28.48 8.22 25.18
C ILE A 223 29.21 8.85 24.02
N ILE A 224 28.75 8.55 22.82
CA ILE A 224 29.36 9.01 21.57
C ILE A 224 28.39 9.94 20.86
N SER A 225 28.79 11.19 20.68
CA SER A 225 28.05 12.14 19.84
C SER A 225 28.95 12.74 18.77
N ASP A 226 28.71 12.37 17.51
CA ASP A 226 29.50 12.83 16.35
C ASP A 226 28.80 13.90 15.50
N GLY A 227 27.64 14.37 15.97
CA GLY A 227 26.75 15.20 15.20
C GLY A 227 26.97 16.71 15.34
N LYS A 228 26.66 17.46 14.27
CA LYS A 228 26.75 18.93 14.29
C LYS A 228 25.62 19.55 15.12
N ASN A 229 25.98 20.32 16.14
CA ASN A 229 25.07 20.97 17.09
C ASN A 229 24.22 19.98 17.90
N CYS A 230 24.83 18.87 18.33
CA CYS A 230 24.19 17.96 19.26
C CYS A 230 24.36 18.44 20.71
N ALA A 231 23.30 18.37 21.51
CA ALA A 231 23.35 18.66 22.94
C ALA A 231 23.13 17.37 23.71
N VAL A 232 23.99 17.09 24.70
CA VAL A 232 23.85 15.92 25.58
C VAL A 232 23.68 16.43 27.01
N SER A 233 22.60 16.00 27.66
CA SER A 233 22.25 16.31 29.04
C SER A 233 21.97 15.00 29.77
N ILE A 234 22.70 14.76 30.85
CA ILE A 234 22.57 13.55 31.66
C ILE A 234 22.49 13.99 33.11
N GLU A 235 21.45 13.55 33.81
CA GLU A 235 21.27 13.89 35.22
C GLU A 235 21.95 12.88 36.17
N GLY A 236 22.18 11.64 35.72
CA GLY A 236 22.88 10.59 36.45
C GLY A 236 24.39 10.50 36.18
N ASP A 237 24.98 9.40 36.64
CA ASP A 237 26.39 9.08 36.48
C ASP A 237 26.65 8.36 35.15
N VAL A 238 27.78 8.70 34.51
CA VAL A 238 28.25 7.99 33.31
C VAL A 238 29.47 7.16 33.70
N SER A 239 29.37 5.84 33.56
CA SER A 239 30.45 4.91 33.91
C SER A 239 31.54 4.86 32.83
N GLY A 240 31.19 5.07 31.56
CA GLY A 240 32.10 5.10 30.43
C GLY A 240 32.65 6.49 30.09
N ASP A 241 33.24 6.61 28.90
CA ASP A 241 33.79 7.84 28.36
C ASP A 241 32.73 8.64 27.59
N ILE A 242 32.77 9.97 27.73
CA ILE A 242 31.97 10.88 26.89
C ILE A 242 32.84 11.42 25.75
N ILE A 243 32.50 11.03 24.52
CA ILE A 243 33.24 11.31 23.30
C ILE A 243 32.42 12.21 22.37
N TYR A 244 32.89 13.44 22.18
CA TYR A 244 32.38 14.35 21.14
C TYR A 244 33.31 14.32 19.92
N LYS A 245 32.80 14.00 18.73
CA LYS A 245 33.56 13.98 17.47
C LYS A 245 33.19 15.12 16.53
#